data_AF-A0A9Q1CL71-F1
#
_entry.id   AF-A0A9Q1CL71-F1
#
_cell.length_a   1.000
_cell.length_b   1.000
_cell.length_c   1.000
_cell.angle_alpha   90.00
_cell.angle_beta   90.00
_cell.angle_gamma   90.00
#
_symmetry.space_group_name_H-M   'P 1'
#
loop_
_entity.id
_entity.type
_entity.pdbx_description
1 polymer ?
#
loop_
_entity_poly.entity_id
_entity_poly.type
_entity_poly.pdbx_seq_one_letter_code
_entity_poly.pdbx_strand_id
1 'polypeptide(L)'
;MNIRRASPQDLMNMQHCNLLCLPENYQMKYYFYHGLSWPQLSYVAEDENQKVVGYVLAKMEEDPDEKPHGHITSLAVKRSHRRLGLAQKLMDQASRAMVECFNAQYVSLHVRKSNRAALHLYQNTLKFEVSEIEPKYYADGEDAYAMRRDLTNFLNKSSKDKDKSKSDIKDEITEQINRASQGLEKLAISDNKMETEKNAEEQKKKGENQEKNVEEKKKETSEKPGDDGKKRDNTEKGRGGGEGKTGKESRKGRRKNREGHKTEEKGAS
;
A
#
# COMPACT_ATOMS: atom_id res chain seq x y z
N MET A 1 2.93 -2.75 -23.94
CA MET A 1 2.62 -3.96 -23.14
C MET A 1 2.71 -3.60 -21.67
N ASN A 2 1.59 -3.66 -20.97
CA ASN A 2 1.52 -3.41 -19.53
C ASN A 2 1.72 -4.73 -18.76
N ILE A 3 2.45 -4.73 -17.65
CA ILE A 3 2.56 -5.88 -16.74
C ILE A 3 2.07 -5.44 -15.39
N ARG A 4 1.07 -6.15 -14.87
CA ARG A 4 0.43 -5.83 -13.59
C ARG A 4 0.02 -7.09 -12.86
N ARG A 5 -0.21 -6.96 -11.56
CA ARG A 5 -0.79 -8.03 -10.75
C ARG A 5 -2.16 -8.42 -11.31
N ALA A 6 -2.43 -9.71 -11.34
CA ALA A 6 -3.72 -10.25 -11.75
C ALA A 6 -4.79 -9.90 -10.70
N SER A 7 -5.98 -9.53 -11.15
CA SER A 7 -7.16 -9.40 -10.31
C SER A 7 -8.12 -10.58 -10.56
N PRO A 8 -9.12 -10.80 -9.70
CA PRO A 8 -10.12 -11.84 -9.93
C PRO A 8 -10.84 -11.73 -11.28
N GLN A 9 -10.97 -10.53 -11.85
CA GLN A 9 -11.58 -10.29 -13.16
C GLN A 9 -10.72 -10.85 -14.32
N ASP A 10 -9.41 -11.02 -14.11
CA ASP A 10 -8.49 -11.52 -15.13
C ASP A 10 -8.52 -13.04 -15.26
N LEU A 11 -9.01 -13.76 -14.26
CA LEU A 11 -8.90 -15.23 -14.18
C LEU A 11 -9.53 -15.95 -15.37
N MET A 12 -10.67 -15.45 -15.86
CA MET A 12 -11.29 -15.95 -17.09
C MET A 12 -10.41 -15.74 -18.33
N ASN A 13 -9.77 -14.58 -18.44
CA ASN A 13 -8.88 -14.27 -19.55
C ASN A 13 -7.55 -15.04 -19.46
N MET A 14 -7.07 -15.32 -18.25
CA MET A 14 -5.93 -16.20 -18.00
C MET A 14 -6.25 -17.64 -18.44
N GLN A 15 -7.41 -18.18 -18.05
CA GLN A 15 -7.85 -19.50 -18.49
C GLN A 15 -8.00 -19.57 -20.01
N HIS A 16 -8.60 -18.55 -20.64
CA HIS A 16 -8.68 -18.50 -22.09
C HIS A 16 -7.29 -18.48 -22.75
N CYS A 17 -6.34 -17.73 -22.17
CA CYS A 17 -4.96 -17.72 -22.66
C CYS A 17 -4.26 -19.08 -22.47
N ASN A 18 -4.51 -19.79 -21.37
CA ASN A 18 -4.00 -21.13 -21.10
C ASN A 18 -4.46 -22.13 -22.18
N LEU A 19 -5.77 -22.20 -22.42
CA LEU A 19 -6.39 -23.06 -23.44
C LEU A 19 -5.82 -22.85 -24.85
N LEU A 20 -5.43 -21.62 -25.18
CA LEU A 20 -4.83 -21.30 -26.48
C LEU A 20 -3.34 -21.64 -26.59
N CYS A 21 -2.64 -21.77 -25.46
CA CYS A 21 -1.18 -21.81 -25.43
C CYS A 21 -0.59 -23.12 -24.93
N LEU A 22 -1.31 -23.87 -24.09
CA LEU A 22 -0.78 -25.01 -23.34
C LEU A 22 -1.73 -26.22 -23.41
N PRO A 23 -1.19 -27.45 -23.43
CA PRO A 23 -1.98 -28.67 -23.34
C PRO A 23 -2.48 -28.95 -21.92
N GLU A 24 -1.74 -28.55 -20.88
CA GLU A 24 -2.15 -28.69 -19.49
C GLU A 24 -3.14 -27.57 -19.09
N ASN A 25 -4.39 -27.97 -18.85
CA ASN A 25 -5.51 -27.08 -18.58
C ASN A 25 -6.14 -27.35 -17.21
N TYR A 26 -6.76 -26.32 -16.63
CA TYR A 26 -7.35 -26.37 -15.30
C TYR A 26 -8.78 -25.83 -15.28
N GLN A 27 -9.60 -26.38 -14.39
CA GLN A 27 -10.93 -25.85 -14.12
C GLN A 27 -10.86 -24.48 -13.43
N MET A 28 -11.90 -23.66 -13.60
CA MET A 28 -11.93 -22.29 -13.03
C MET A 28 -11.79 -22.26 -11.51
N LYS A 29 -12.27 -23.30 -10.81
CA LYS A 29 -12.10 -23.48 -9.36
C LYS A 29 -10.62 -23.36 -8.96
N TYR A 30 -9.72 -23.92 -9.76
CA TYR A 30 -8.28 -23.91 -9.48
C TYR A 30 -7.67 -22.52 -9.67
N TYR A 31 -8.12 -21.75 -10.66
CA TYR A 31 -7.75 -20.35 -10.82
C TYR A 31 -8.24 -19.50 -9.65
N PHE A 32 -9.47 -19.70 -9.18
CA PHE A 32 -9.99 -19.02 -8.00
C PHE A 32 -9.21 -19.39 -6.73
N TYR A 33 -8.85 -20.66 -6.55
CA TYR A 33 -8.02 -21.10 -5.44
C TYR A 33 -6.71 -20.30 -5.38
N HIS A 34 -5.99 -20.16 -6.50
CA HIS A 34 -4.77 -19.35 -6.56
C HIS A 34 -5.05 -17.87 -6.26
N GLY A 35 -6.05 -17.28 -6.92
CA GLY A 35 -6.37 -15.86 -6.79
C GLY A 35 -6.88 -15.45 -5.40
N LEU A 36 -7.42 -16.41 -4.63
CA LEU A 36 -7.91 -16.17 -3.27
C LEU A 36 -6.88 -16.52 -2.19
N SER A 37 -6.03 -17.53 -2.42
CA SER A 37 -4.99 -17.94 -1.47
C SER A 37 -3.75 -17.06 -1.56
N TRP A 38 -3.29 -16.73 -2.77
CA TRP A 38 -2.07 -15.94 -3.01
C TRP A 38 -2.30 -14.82 -4.04
N PRO A 39 -3.19 -13.84 -3.74
CA PRO A 39 -3.55 -12.78 -4.68
C PRO A 39 -2.36 -11.93 -5.15
N GLN A 40 -1.23 -11.94 -4.43
CA GLN A 40 -0.03 -11.18 -4.74
C GLN A 40 0.85 -11.79 -5.83
N LEU A 41 0.72 -13.09 -6.11
CA LEU A 41 1.75 -13.86 -6.84
C LEU A 41 1.50 -13.99 -8.34
N SER A 42 0.25 -13.84 -8.78
CA SER A 42 -0.11 -13.99 -10.18
C SER A 42 -0.09 -12.64 -10.90
N TYR A 43 0.43 -12.63 -12.12
CA TYR A 43 0.57 -11.42 -12.94
C TYR A 43 0.06 -11.65 -14.35
N VAL A 44 -0.43 -10.59 -14.99
CA VAL A 44 -0.85 -10.58 -16.39
C VAL A 44 -0.04 -9.57 -17.18
N ALA A 45 0.17 -9.88 -18.46
CA ALA A 45 0.67 -8.97 -19.48
C ALA A 45 -0.48 -8.61 -20.42
N GLU A 46 -0.70 -7.32 -20.63
CA GLU A 46 -1.78 -6.78 -21.44
C GLU A 46 -1.27 -5.93 -22.60
N ASP A 47 -2.00 -5.98 -23.71
CA ASP A 47 -1.80 -5.07 -24.85
C ASP A 47 -2.43 -3.69 -24.60
N GLU A 48 -2.34 -2.81 -25.59
CA GLU A 48 -2.89 -1.45 -25.54
C GLU A 48 -4.42 -1.43 -25.43
N ASN A 49 -5.08 -2.53 -25.81
CA ASN A 49 -6.53 -2.71 -25.70
C ASN A 49 -6.94 -3.41 -24.40
N GLN A 50 -6.02 -3.51 -23.43
CA GLN A 50 -6.23 -4.19 -22.14
C GLN A 50 -6.60 -5.68 -22.28
N LYS A 51 -6.19 -6.32 -23.39
CA LYS A 51 -6.38 -7.76 -23.57
C LYS A 51 -5.20 -8.51 -22.97
N VAL A 52 -5.48 -9.53 -22.17
CA VAL A 52 -4.45 -10.45 -21.65
C VAL A 52 -3.79 -11.19 -22.83
N VAL A 53 -2.48 -10.97 -22.99
CA VAL A 53 -1.63 -11.60 -24.00
C VAL A 53 -0.61 -12.56 -23.41
N GLY A 54 -0.45 -12.54 -22.09
CA GLY A 54 0.29 -13.54 -21.34
C GLY A 54 0.00 -13.43 -19.84
N TYR A 55 0.34 -14.48 -19.09
CA TYR A 55 0.14 -14.51 -17.65
C TYR A 55 1.14 -15.45 -17.00
N VAL A 56 1.33 -15.26 -15.68
CA VAL A 56 1.92 -16.24 -14.77
C VAL A 56 0.92 -16.50 -13.65
N LEU A 57 0.61 -17.78 -13.42
CA LEU A 57 -0.19 -18.28 -12.32
C LEU A 57 0.77 -18.97 -11.35
N ALA A 58 0.80 -18.49 -10.11
CA ALA A 58 1.77 -18.92 -9.12
C ALA A 58 1.16 -19.07 -7.73
N LYS A 59 1.76 -19.95 -6.93
CA LYS A 59 1.39 -20.23 -5.54
C LYS A 59 2.62 -20.31 -4.62
N MET A 60 2.39 -20.42 -3.32
CA MET A 60 3.39 -20.93 -2.37
C MET A 60 3.15 -22.41 -2.13
N GLU A 61 4.22 -23.18 -1.94
CA GLU A 61 4.09 -24.52 -1.39
C GLU A 61 3.88 -24.48 0.12
N GLU A 62 3.08 -25.43 0.62
CA GLU A 62 2.65 -25.52 2.03
C GLU A 62 3.22 -26.76 2.73
N ASP A 63 4.36 -27.27 2.26
CA ASP A 63 5.06 -28.35 2.94
C ASP A 63 5.84 -27.80 4.16
N PRO A 64 5.48 -28.21 5.40
CA PRO A 64 6.17 -27.73 6.59
C PRO A 64 7.61 -28.25 6.73
N ASP A 65 7.96 -29.35 6.05
CA ASP A 65 9.30 -29.93 6.11
C ASP A 65 10.27 -29.24 5.15
N GLU A 66 9.75 -28.41 4.24
CA GLU A 66 10.54 -27.63 3.31
C GLU A 66 10.67 -26.16 3.69
N LYS A 67 11.75 -25.53 3.22
CA LYS A 67 11.88 -24.07 3.30
C LYS A 67 10.73 -23.42 2.50
N PRO A 68 10.20 -22.27 2.95
CA PRO A 68 9.17 -21.55 2.21
C PRO A 68 9.64 -21.28 0.78
N HIS A 69 8.84 -21.70 -0.21
CA HIS A 69 9.19 -21.54 -1.61
C HIS A 69 7.94 -21.41 -2.47
N GLY A 70 8.10 -20.69 -3.58
CA GLY A 70 7.02 -20.52 -4.54
C GLY A 70 6.99 -21.66 -5.57
N HIS A 71 5.86 -21.81 -6.23
CA HIS A 71 5.70 -22.72 -7.35
C HIS A 71 5.01 -22.01 -8.52
N ILE A 72 5.51 -22.23 -9.74
CA ILE A 72 4.90 -21.72 -10.97
C ILE A 72 4.00 -22.80 -11.55
N THR A 73 2.70 -22.66 -11.26
CA THR A 73 1.65 -23.54 -11.77
C THR A 73 1.53 -23.44 -13.29
N SER A 74 1.57 -22.22 -13.84
CA SER A 74 1.40 -22.04 -15.29
C SER A 74 1.96 -20.71 -15.77
N LEU A 75 2.64 -20.73 -16.92
CA LEU A 75 3.20 -19.56 -17.59
C LEU A 75 2.92 -19.66 -19.09
N ALA A 76 2.22 -18.68 -19.64
CA ALA A 76 1.93 -18.64 -21.06
C ALA A 76 2.00 -17.22 -21.63
N VAL A 77 2.45 -17.14 -22.88
CA VAL A 77 2.40 -15.92 -23.70
C VAL A 77 1.91 -16.31 -25.09
N LYS A 78 0.88 -15.62 -25.58
CA LYS A 78 0.31 -15.81 -26.93
C LYS A 78 1.41 -15.71 -27.98
N ARG A 79 1.34 -16.56 -29.00
CA ARG A 79 2.40 -16.66 -30.04
C ARG A 79 2.74 -15.32 -30.68
N SER A 80 1.73 -14.50 -30.97
CA SER A 80 1.86 -13.15 -31.53
C SER A 80 2.64 -12.16 -30.66
N HIS A 81 2.85 -12.48 -29.38
CA HIS A 81 3.47 -11.61 -28.38
C HIS A 81 4.73 -12.23 -27.76
N ARG A 82 5.22 -13.35 -28.31
CA ARG A 82 6.48 -13.97 -27.87
C ARG A 82 7.68 -13.15 -28.34
N ARG A 83 8.86 -13.45 -27.77
CA ARG A 83 10.14 -12.77 -28.07
C ARG A 83 10.20 -11.28 -27.69
N LEU A 84 9.22 -10.78 -26.93
CA LEU A 84 9.18 -9.43 -26.36
C LEU A 84 9.65 -9.38 -24.88
N GLY A 85 10.22 -10.48 -24.36
CA GLY A 85 10.68 -10.58 -22.98
C GLY A 85 9.56 -10.64 -21.92
N LEU A 86 8.29 -10.81 -22.31
CA LEU A 86 7.15 -10.80 -21.39
C LEU A 86 7.21 -11.91 -20.33
N ALA A 87 7.55 -13.14 -20.76
CA ALA A 87 7.64 -14.28 -19.85
C ALA A 87 8.67 -14.04 -18.74
N GLN A 88 9.83 -13.47 -19.08
CA GLN A 88 10.85 -13.12 -18.09
C GLN A 88 10.32 -12.08 -17.10
N LYS A 89 9.74 -10.98 -17.60
CA LYS A 89 9.22 -9.91 -16.75
C LYS A 89 8.09 -10.39 -15.81
N LEU A 90 7.19 -11.25 -16.31
CA LEU A 90 6.15 -11.88 -15.49
C LEU A 90 6.76 -12.73 -14.36
N MET A 91 7.72 -13.58 -14.69
CA MET A 91 8.42 -14.44 -13.72
C MET A 91 9.18 -13.63 -12.66
N ASP A 92 9.84 -12.53 -13.06
CA ASP A 92 10.57 -11.68 -12.14
C ASP A 92 9.63 -10.95 -11.17
N GLN A 93 8.45 -10.51 -11.64
CA GLN A 93 7.43 -9.91 -10.76
C GLN A 93 6.85 -10.92 -9.76
N ALA A 94 6.49 -12.12 -10.23
CA ALA A 94 6.02 -13.19 -9.37
C ALA A 94 7.08 -13.58 -8.32
N SER A 95 8.33 -13.77 -8.75
CA SER A 95 9.45 -14.10 -7.86
C SER A 95 9.67 -13.03 -6.79
N ARG A 96 9.62 -11.75 -7.18
CA ARG A 96 9.75 -10.64 -6.23
C ARG A 96 8.62 -10.65 -5.19
N ALA A 97 7.38 -10.87 -5.63
CA ALA A 97 6.23 -10.96 -4.73
C ALA A 97 6.30 -12.17 -3.78
N MET A 98 6.80 -13.33 -4.25
CA MET A 98 7.03 -14.51 -3.41
C MET A 98 7.98 -14.20 -2.25
N VAL A 99 9.06 -13.48 -2.54
CA VAL A 99 10.04 -13.06 -1.55
C VAL A 99 9.45 -12.02 -0.59
N GLU A 100 8.86 -10.95 -1.13
CA GLU A 100 8.41 -9.80 -0.33
C GLU A 100 7.22 -10.13 0.57
N CYS A 101 6.30 -10.99 0.11
CA CYS A 101 5.07 -11.32 0.85
C CYS A 101 5.19 -12.60 1.69
N PHE A 102 6.04 -13.55 1.29
CA PHE A 102 6.07 -14.89 1.88
C PHE A 102 7.48 -15.38 2.25
N ASN A 103 8.50 -14.53 2.09
CA ASN A 103 9.88 -14.84 2.45
C ASN A 103 10.43 -16.09 1.73
N ALA A 104 9.96 -16.33 0.50
CA ALA A 104 10.34 -17.46 -0.32
C ALA A 104 11.85 -17.51 -0.55
N GLN A 105 12.45 -18.68 -0.35
CA GLN A 105 13.89 -18.90 -0.53
C GLN A 105 14.22 -19.26 -1.98
N TYR A 106 13.31 -19.95 -2.65
CA TYR A 106 13.44 -20.34 -4.05
C TYR A 106 12.06 -20.42 -4.70
N VAL A 107 12.04 -20.64 -6.01
CA VAL A 107 10.83 -20.95 -6.79
C VAL A 107 11.05 -22.21 -7.61
N SER A 108 10.04 -23.08 -7.64
CA SER A 108 10.05 -24.34 -8.39
C SER A 108 9.05 -24.35 -9.55
N LEU A 109 9.28 -25.23 -10.52
CA LEU A 109 8.34 -25.54 -11.61
C LEU A 109 8.64 -26.90 -12.23
N HIS A 110 7.69 -27.41 -13.02
CA HIS A 110 7.88 -28.57 -13.87
C HIS A 110 7.86 -28.17 -15.35
N VAL A 111 8.73 -28.80 -16.15
CA VAL A 111 8.76 -28.58 -17.60
C VAL A 111 9.02 -29.89 -18.36
N ARG A 112 8.25 -30.11 -19.42
CA ARG A 112 8.44 -31.21 -20.39
C ARG A 112 9.87 -31.23 -20.92
N LYS A 113 10.51 -32.41 -20.95
CA LYS A 113 11.87 -32.58 -21.48
C LYS A 113 11.97 -32.18 -22.96
N SER A 114 10.90 -32.35 -23.72
CA SER A 114 10.84 -31.98 -25.14
C SER A 114 10.67 -30.47 -25.39
N ASN A 115 10.29 -29.66 -24.39
CA ASN A 115 9.96 -28.25 -24.57
C ASN A 115 11.21 -27.35 -24.60
N ARG A 116 11.94 -27.38 -25.72
CA ARG A 116 13.19 -26.63 -25.93
C ARG A 116 13.06 -25.12 -25.70
N ALA A 117 11.92 -24.53 -26.06
CA ALA A 117 11.70 -23.10 -25.91
C ALA A 117 11.58 -22.69 -24.44
N ALA A 118 10.83 -23.45 -23.64
CA ALA A 118 10.71 -23.23 -22.22
C ALA A 118 12.02 -23.53 -21.48
N LEU A 119 12.71 -24.62 -21.85
CA LEU A 119 14.02 -24.95 -21.27
C LEU A 119 15.03 -23.82 -21.47
N HIS A 120 15.11 -23.24 -22.67
CA HIS A 120 15.98 -22.09 -22.92
C HIS A 120 15.60 -20.86 -22.08
N LEU A 121 14.29 -20.58 -21.92
CA LEU A 121 13.82 -19.51 -21.05
C LEU A 121 14.25 -19.75 -19.60
N TYR A 122 13.93 -20.93 -19.05
CA TYR A 122 14.15 -21.24 -17.65
C TYR A 122 15.65 -21.34 -17.32
N GLN A 123 16.43 -22.10 -18.08
CA GLN A 123 17.85 -22.30 -17.82
C GLN A 123 18.69 -21.05 -18.18
N ASN A 124 18.59 -20.57 -19.42
CA ASN A 124 19.53 -19.57 -19.91
C ASN A 124 19.16 -18.16 -19.46
N THR A 125 17.88 -17.82 -19.47
CA THR A 125 17.40 -16.45 -19.18
C THR A 125 17.12 -16.27 -17.69
N LEU A 126 16.36 -17.19 -17.10
CA LEU A 126 15.89 -17.07 -15.72
C LEU A 126 16.78 -17.76 -14.70
N LYS A 127 17.80 -18.52 -15.12
CA LYS A 127 18.78 -19.20 -14.26
C LYS A 127 18.14 -20.22 -13.32
N PHE A 128 17.16 -20.95 -13.81
CA PHE A 128 16.69 -22.17 -13.17
C PHE A 128 17.68 -23.31 -13.42
N GLU A 129 17.85 -24.14 -12.40
CA GLU A 129 18.64 -25.36 -12.43
C GLU A 129 17.70 -26.56 -12.34
N VAL A 130 18.08 -27.68 -12.96
CA VAL A 130 17.32 -28.93 -12.85
C VAL A 130 17.65 -29.55 -11.50
N SER A 131 16.63 -29.77 -10.66
CA SER A 131 16.80 -30.48 -9.38
C SER A 131 16.68 -31.99 -9.55
N GLU A 132 15.68 -32.42 -10.33
CA GLU A 132 15.36 -33.84 -10.51
C GLU A 132 14.61 -34.09 -11.83
N ILE A 133 14.55 -35.36 -12.22
CA ILE A 133 13.73 -35.83 -13.34
C ILE A 133 12.60 -36.66 -12.76
N GLU A 134 11.36 -36.26 -13.03
CA GLU A 134 10.17 -36.97 -12.59
C GLU A 134 9.66 -37.86 -13.74
N PRO A 135 9.80 -39.19 -13.63
CA PRO A 135 9.45 -40.10 -14.70
C PRO A 135 7.93 -40.16 -14.89
N LYS A 136 7.48 -40.14 -16.15
CA LYS A 136 6.04 -40.22 -16.51
C LYS A 136 5.15 -39.23 -15.75
N TYR A 137 5.64 -38.00 -15.57
CA TYR A 137 4.92 -36.95 -14.85
C TYR A 137 3.65 -36.52 -15.58
N TYR A 138 3.74 -36.36 -16.91
CA TYR A 138 2.61 -35.92 -17.73
C TYR A 138 1.71 -37.10 -18.13
N ALA A 139 0.44 -36.82 -18.43
CA ALA A 139 -0.58 -37.83 -18.72
C ALA A 139 -0.28 -38.68 -19.97
N ASP A 140 0.47 -38.14 -20.92
CA ASP A 140 0.97 -38.85 -22.11
C ASP A 140 2.23 -39.71 -21.82
N GLY A 141 2.66 -39.75 -20.55
CA GLY A 141 3.82 -40.50 -20.10
C GLY A 141 5.15 -39.79 -20.31
N GLU A 142 5.17 -38.52 -20.75
CA GLU A 142 6.41 -37.75 -20.85
C GLU A 142 6.96 -37.44 -19.44
N ASP A 143 8.27 -37.56 -19.28
CA ASP A 143 8.97 -37.14 -18.07
C ASP A 143 8.99 -35.60 -17.95
N ALA A 144 9.06 -35.11 -16.71
CA ALA A 144 9.30 -33.70 -16.41
C ALA A 144 10.72 -33.49 -15.86
N TYR A 145 11.31 -32.34 -16.19
CA TYR A 145 12.33 -31.75 -15.32
C TYR A 145 11.62 -30.96 -14.23
N ALA A 146 11.86 -31.29 -12.97
CA ALA A 146 11.60 -30.36 -11.88
C ALA A 146 12.79 -29.39 -11.80
N MET A 147 12.49 -28.11 -11.82
CA MET A 147 13.48 -27.05 -11.87
C MET A 147 13.31 -26.12 -10.68
N ARG A 148 14.43 -25.58 -10.18
CA ARG A 148 14.45 -24.62 -9.08
C ARG A 148 15.30 -23.41 -9.42
N ARG A 149 14.91 -22.23 -8.95
CA ARG A 149 15.68 -21.00 -9.02
C ARG A 149 15.77 -20.41 -7.63
N ASP A 150 17.00 -20.19 -7.17
CA ASP A 150 17.27 -19.52 -5.90
C ASP A 150 16.84 -18.05 -5.96
N LEU A 151 16.16 -17.58 -4.90
CA LEU A 151 15.63 -16.22 -4.78
C LEU A 151 16.38 -15.36 -3.74
N THR A 152 17.48 -15.84 -3.17
CA THR A 152 18.26 -15.09 -2.17
C THR A 152 18.77 -13.75 -2.70
N ASN A 153 19.07 -13.66 -3.99
CA ASN A 153 19.44 -12.40 -4.63
C ASN A 153 18.33 -11.34 -4.57
N PHE A 154 17.05 -11.76 -4.60
CA PHE A 154 15.91 -10.86 -4.44
C PHE A 154 15.72 -10.43 -2.98
N LEU A 155 15.99 -11.33 -2.01
CA LEU A 155 15.99 -11.00 -0.58
C LEU A 155 16.98 -9.86 -0.29
N ASN A 156 18.22 -9.98 -0.78
CA ASN A 156 19.28 -8.99 -0.54
C ASN A 156 18.94 -7.60 -1.13
N LYS A 157 18.23 -7.57 -2.27
CA LYS A 157 17.80 -6.33 -2.89
C LYS A 157 16.61 -5.71 -2.15
N SER A 158 15.64 -6.52 -1.72
CA SER A 158 14.52 -6.04 -0.91
C SER A 158 14.97 -5.45 0.43
N SER A 159 16.00 -6.01 1.07
CA SER A 159 16.53 -5.49 2.32
C SER A 159 17.18 -4.11 2.12
N LYS A 160 17.97 -3.94 1.06
CA LYS A 160 18.57 -2.63 0.71
C LYS A 160 17.53 -1.58 0.35
N ASP A 161 16.49 -1.95 -0.42
CA ASP A 161 15.39 -1.05 -0.78
C ASP A 161 14.62 -0.60 0.48
N LYS A 162 14.38 -1.51 1.43
CA LYS A 162 13.73 -1.20 2.72
C LYS A 162 14.60 -0.27 3.59
N ASP A 163 15.89 -0.53 3.71
CA ASP A 163 16.80 0.31 4.49
C ASP A 163 16.90 1.72 3.91
N LYS A 164 16.95 1.84 2.58
CA LYS A 164 16.95 3.13 1.88
C LYS A 164 15.63 3.89 2.06
N SER A 165 14.49 3.23 1.91
CA SER A 165 13.19 3.89 2.18
C SER A 165 13.07 4.39 3.63
N LYS A 166 13.70 3.68 4.57
CA LYS A 166 13.67 4.03 5.99
C LYS A 166 14.63 5.17 6.32
N SER A 167 15.75 5.31 5.60
CA SER A 167 16.62 6.48 5.69
C SER A 167 15.94 7.71 5.09
N ASP A 168 15.34 7.57 3.90
CA ASP A 168 14.70 8.68 3.19
C ASP A 168 13.53 9.28 4.03
N ILE A 169 12.71 8.42 4.65
CA ILE A 169 11.64 8.85 5.57
C ILE A 169 12.20 9.54 6.82
N LYS A 170 13.32 9.05 7.37
CA LYS A 170 13.96 9.68 8.53
C LYS A 170 14.47 11.07 8.17
N ASP A 171 15.11 11.22 7.02
CA ASP A 171 15.64 12.49 6.55
C ASP A 171 14.50 13.50 6.33
N GLU A 172 13.37 13.08 5.74
CA GLU A 172 12.17 13.91 5.58
C GLU A 172 11.57 14.37 6.91
N ILE A 173 11.46 13.47 7.90
CA ILE A 173 10.96 13.81 9.25
C ILE A 173 11.93 14.78 9.94
N THR A 174 13.23 14.55 9.86
CA THR A 174 14.25 15.44 10.42
C THR A 174 14.18 16.84 9.79
N GLU A 175 13.98 16.92 8.48
CA GLU A 175 13.84 18.21 7.80
C GLU A 175 12.55 18.94 8.20
N GLN A 176 11.43 18.24 8.37
CA GLN A 176 10.19 18.82 8.89
C GLN A 176 10.33 19.35 10.32
N ILE A 177 10.99 18.60 11.21
CA ILE A 177 11.27 19.03 12.59
C ILE A 177 12.10 20.31 12.58
N ASN A 178 13.17 20.37 11.77
CA ASN A 178 14.04 21.54 11.69
C ASN A 178 13.29 22.78 11.19
N ARG A 179 12.41 22.65 10.18
CA ARG A 179 11.57 23.76 9.70
C ARG A 179 10.60 24.25 10.78
N ALA A 180 10.00 23.34 11.54
CA ALA A 180 9.08 23.68 12.63
C ALA A 180 9.81 24.43 13.77
N SER A 181 11.00 23.97 14.15
CA SER A 181 11.85 24.65 15.15
C SER A 181 12.24 26.06 14.72
N GLN A 182 12.67 26.25 13.47
CA GLN A 182 12.99 27.59 12.94
C GLN A 182 11.77 28.52 12.88
N GLY A 183 10.58 27.97 12.60
CA GLY A 183 9.33 28.72 12.64
C GLY A 183 8.99 29.22 14.04
N LEU A 184 9.15 28.36 15.06
CA LEU A 184 8.92 28.70 16.46
C LEU A 184 9.91 29.75 16.99
N GLU A 185 11.19 29.67 16.61
CA GLU A 185 12.18 30.71 16.97
C GLU A 185 11.81 32.07 16.38
N LYS A 186 11.35 32.11 15.12
CA LYS A 186 10.92 33.37 14.47
C LYS A 186 9.69 33.98 15.15
N LEU A 187 8.72 33.15 15.56
CA LEU A 187 7.54 33.58 16.31
C LEU A 187 7.92 34.15 17.69
N ALA A 188 8.83 33.46 18.41
CA ALA A 188 9.33 33.94 19.70
C ALA A 188 10.10 35.28 19.58
N ILE A 189 10.79 35.51 18.47
CA ILE A 189 11.45 36.79 18.18
C ILE A 189 10.42 37.88 17.84
N SER A 190 9.37 37.57 17.09
CA SER A 190 8.31 38.55 16.77
C SER A 190 7.49 38.96 17.97
N ASP A 191 7.21 38.03 18.89
CA ASP A 191 6.46 38.32 20.11
C ASP A 191 7.26 39.24 21.04
N ASN A 192 8.55 38.97 21.22
CA ASN A 192 9.47 39.86 21.96
C ASN A 192 9.59 41.25 21.31
N LYS A 193 9.54 41.33 19.98
CA LYS A 193 9.60 42.60 19.24
C LYS A 193 8.32 43.43 19.42
N MET A 194 7.14 42.80 19.39
CA MET A 194 5.88 43.49 19.68
C MET A 194 5.77 43.94 21.14
N GLU A 195 6.29 43.16 22.09
CA GLU A 195 6.32 43.55 23.50
C GLU A 195 7.23 44.75 23.76
N THR A 196 8.40 44.78 23.10
CA THR A 196 9.32 45.92 23.19
C THR A 196 8.77 47.18 22.54
N GLU A 197 8.07 47.07 21.40
CA GLU A 197 7.42 48.20 20.73
C GLU A 197 6.23 48.76 21.56
N LYS A 198 5.41 47.89 22.17
CA LYS A 198 4.32 48.32 23.07
C LYS A 198 4.86 49.04 24.32
N ASN A 199 5.92 48.52 24.94
CA ASN A 199 6.54 49.14 26.10
C ASN A 199 7.16 50.52 25.76
N ALA A 200 7.70 50.69 24.56
CA ALA A 200 8.21 51.97 24.08
C ALA A 200 7.10 53.01 23.82
N GLU A 201 5.95 52.60 23.27
CA GLU A 201 4.78 53.48 23.12
C GLU A 201 4.17 53.91 24.46
N GLU A 202 4.14 53.00 25.44
CA GLU A 202 3.60 53.30 26.77
C GLU A 202 4.48 54.30 27.55
N GLN A 203 5.80 54.26 27.34
CA GLN A 203 6.73 55.27 27.88
C GLN A 203 6.60 56.63 27.19
N LYS A 204 6.35 56.69 25.87
CA LYS A 204 6.06 57.96 25.17
C LYS A 204 4.78 58.62 25.66
N LYS A 205 3.70 57.85 25.85
CA LYS A 205 2.41 58.37 26.37
C LYS A 205 2.50 58.89 27.80
N LYS A 206 3.40 58.34 28.63
CA LYS A 206 3.67 58.87 29.99
C LYS A 206 4.45 60.19 29.98
N GLY A 207 5.28 60.44 28.98
CA GLY A 207 5.95 61.73 28.79
C GLY A 207 4.99 62.84 28.37
N GLU A 208 4.10 62.57 27.41
CA GLU A 208 3.13 63.55 26.90
C GLU A 208 2.04 63.94 27.93
N ASN A 209 1.69 63.04 28.84
CA ASN A 209 0.73 63.33 29.93
C ASN A 209 1.32 64.17 31.08
N GLN A 210 2.65 64.31 31.17
CA GLN A 210 3.26 65.25 32.12
C GLN A 210 3.28 66.68 31.58
N GLU A 211 3.36 66.88 30.27
CA GLU A 211 3.28 68.22 29.65
C GLU A 211 1.85 68.78 29.63
N LYS A 212 0.82 67.96 29.39
CA LYS A 212 -0.58 68.43 29.31
C LYS A 212 -1.22 68.78 30.66
N ASN A 213 -0.75 68.21 31.76
CA ASN A 213 -1.32 68.47 33.10
C ASN A 213 -0.94 69.85 33.69
N VAL A 214 -0.05 70.59 33.03
CA VAL A 214 0.32 71.96 33.43
C VAL A 214 -0.64 73.01 32.81
N GLU A 215 -1.31 72.69 31.69
CA GLU A 215 -2.13 73.66 30.95
C GLU A 215 -3.63 73.70 31.32
N GLU A 216 -4.22 72.61 31.84
CA GLU A 216 -5.68 72.49 32.04
C GLU A 216 -6.22 72.99 33.40
N LYS A 217 -5.39 73.58 34.28
CA LYS A 217 -5.87 74.17 35.55
C LYS A 217 -6.37 75.62 35.45
N LYS A 218 -6.52 76.18 34.25
CA LYS A 218 -7.12 77.50 34.02
C LYS A 218 -8.31 77.36 33.07
N LYS A 219 -9.51 77.76 33.52
CA LYS A 219 -10.83 77.71 32.84
C LYS A 219 -11.54 76.36 33.09
N GLU A 220 -12.67 76.25 33.76
CA GLU A 220 -13.93 77.00 33.60
C GLU A 220 -14.84 76.87 34.83
N THR A 221 -15.63 77.91 35.10
CA THR A 221 -16.81 77.96 35.98
C THR A 221 -18.07 78.15 35.12
N SER A 222 -19.22 77.63 35.60
CA SER A 222 -20.64 77.89 35.20
C SER A 222 -21.14 77.31 33.86
N GLU A 223 -22.38 76.85 33.61
CA GLU A 223 -23.64 76.60 34.36
C GLU A 223 -24.60 75.75 33.45
N LYS A 224 -25.74 75.26 33.99
CA LYS A 224 -26.79 74.33 33.42
C LYS A 224 -27.87 75.05 32.53
N PRO A 225 -29.13 74.57 32.25
CA PRO A 225 -29.83 73.22 32.22
C PRO A 225 -30.87 72.97 31.04
N GLY A 226 -31.53 71.77 31.00
CA GLY A 226 -32.96 71.51 30.61
C GLY A 226 -33.24 70.44 29.50
N ASP A 227 -33.69 69.19 29.78
CA ASP A 227 -35.06 68.55 29.87
C ASP A 227 -35.72 68.20 28.48
N ASP A 228 -36.38 67.05 28.14
CA ASP A 228 -37.46 66.29 28.81
C ASP A 228 -37.84 64.92 28.10
N GLY A 229 -38.43 63.95 28.85
CA GLY A 229 -39.34 62.80 28.46
C GLY A 229 -38.80 61.51 27.77
N LYS A 230 -39.21 60.22 28.00
CA LYS A 230 -40.25 59.48 28.78
C LYS A 230 -39.98 57.93 28.82
N LYS A 231 -40.13 57.28 30.00
CA LYS A 231 -40.86 56.00 30.41
C LYS A 231 -40.92 54.74 29.47
N ARG A 232 -40.96 53.45 29.88
CA ARG A 232 -41.34 52.70 31.13
C ARG A 232 -41.08 51.16 31.00
N ASP A 233 -40.92 50.49 32.16
CA ASP A 233 -41.38 49.15 32.65
C ASP A 233 -41.09 47.80 31.92
N ASN A 234 -41.08 46.60 32.55
CA ASN A 234 -40.69 46.06 33.87
C ASN A 234 -40.90 44.49 33.84
N THR A 235 -40.13 43.72 34.61
CA THR A 235 -40.42 42.36 35.22
C THR A 235 -40.77 41.13 34.35
N GLU A 236 -40.63 39.85 34.75
CA GLU A 236 -39.74 39.02 35.60
C GLU A 236 -40.21 37.53 35.48
N LYS A 237 -39.31 36.56 35.72
CA LYS A 237 -39.49 35.19 36.30
C LYS A 237 -40.13 34.02 35.53
N GLY A 238 -39.46 32.86 35.63
CA GLY A 238 -40.09 31.52 35.67
C GLY A 238 -39.15 30.34 35.36
N ARG A 239 -38.96 29.41 36.31
CA ARG A 239 -38.03 28.25 36.33
C ARG A 239 -38.61 26.95 35.72
N GLY A 240 -37.75 25.95 35.45
CA GLY A 240 -38.10 24.52 35.57
C GLY A 240 -37.30 23.57 34.67
N GLY A 241 -36.59 22.60 35.26
CA GLY A 241 -35.72 21.63 34.58
C GLY A 241 -36.36 20.29 34.20
N GLY A 242 -35.56 19.36 33.66
CA GLY A 242 -35.92 17.96 33.42
C GLY A 242 -34.88 17.19 32.58
N GLU A 243 -34.38 16.08 33.12
CA GLU A 243 -33.45 15.11 32.51
C GLU A 243 -34.16 14.13 31.54
N GLY A 244 -33.40 13.49 30.65
CA GLY A 244 -33.85 12.31 29.90
C GLY A 244 -32.73 11.61 29.11
N LYS A 245 -32.38 10.37 29.53
CA LYS A 245 -31.46 9.42 28.87
C LYS A 245 -32.19 8.58 27.80
N THR A 246 -31.49 8.14 26.75
CA THR A 246 -31.58 6.85 26.01
C THR A 246 -30.51 6.90 24.89
N GLY A 247 -29.88 5.86 24.35
CA GLY A 247 -29.82 4.41 24.53
C GLY A 247 -28.75 3.89 23.53
N LYS A 248 -27.94 2.88 23.91
CA LYS A 248 -26.91 2.24 23.07
C LYS A 248 -27.16 0.73 23.02
N GLU A 249 -27.21 0.18 21.82
CA GLU A 249 -27.16 -1.25 21.44
C GLU A 249 -26.54 -1.30 20.03
N SER A 250 -25.86 -2.32 19.48
CA SER A 250 -25.37 -3.63 19.91
C SER A 250 -24.55 -4.24 18.74
N ARG A 251 -23.80 -5.33 19.02
CA ARG A 251 -23.45 -6.51 18.17
C ARG A 251 -21.98 -6.77 17.76
N LYS A 252 -21.36 -7.62 18.61
CA LYS A 252 -20.71 -8.94 18.34
C LYS A 252 -20.11 -9.21 16.94
N GLY A 253 -18.78 -9.34 16.88
CA GLY A 253 -18.03 -10.07 15.83
C GLY A 253 -17.65 -11.49 16.29
N ARG A 254 -17.98 -12.49 15.47
CA ARG A 254 -17.79 -13.94 15.70
C ARG A 254 -16.54 -14.40 14.93
N ARG A 255 -15.51 -14.90 15.64
CA ARG A 255 -14.38 -15.64 15.05
C ARG A 255 -14.86 -17.01 14.55
N LYS A 256 -14.43 -17.42 13.35
CA LYS A 256 -14.48 -18.82 12.89
C LYS A 256 -13.10 -19.21 12.36
N ASN A 257 -12.63 -20.35 12.87
CA ASN A 257 -11.48 -21.11 12.39
C ASN A 257 -11.67 -21.53 10.91
N ARG A 258 -10.57 -21.60 10.18
CA ARG A 258 -10.48 -22.34 8.91
C ARG A 258 -9.38 -23.38 9.06
N GLU A 259 -9.80 -24.64 9.11
CA GLU A 259 -8.96 -25.81 8.90
C GLU A 259 -8.59 -25.92 7.42
N GLY A 260 -7.36 -26.40 7.19
CA GLY A 260 -6.76 -26.54 5.86
C GLY A 260 -7.34 -27.70 5.06
N HIS A 261 -7.48 -27.48 3.76
CA HIS A 261 -7.75 -28.52 2.78
C HIS A 261 -6.52 -28.63 1.84
N LYS A 262 -5.59 -29.52 2.19
CA LYS A 262 -4.67 -30.15 1.21
C LYS A 262 -5.48 -31.20 0.46
N THR A 263 -5.48 -31.17 -0.88
CA THR A 263 -5.63 -32.29 -1.85
C THR A 263 -6.35 -31.87 -3.15
N GLU A 264 -5.66 -31.17 -4.05
CA GLU A 264 -6.01 -31.15 -5.49
C GLU A 264 -4.72 -30.95 -6.30
N GLU A 265 -3.85 -31.97 -6.32
CA GLU A 265 -2.63 -31.93 -7.15
C GLU A 265 -2.30 -33.22 -7.87
N LYS A 266 -3.18 -34.23 -7.78
CA LYS A 266 -3.01 -35.49 -8.49
C LYS A 266 -4.23 -35.72 -9.36
N GLY A 267 -4.14 -35.32 -10.62
CA GLY A 267 -5.12 -35.68 -11.64
C GLY A 267 -5.77 -34.49 -12.35
N ALA A 268 -5.01 -33.84 -13.24
CA ALA A 268 -5.63 -33.32 -14.45
C ALA A 268 -5.78 -34.53 -15.39
N SER A 269 -7.00 -35.09 -15.42
CA SER A 269 -7.47 -36.03 -16.44
C SER A 269 -8.20 -35.29 -17.56
#